data_AF-A0A8T7KJD5-F1
#
_entry.id   AF-A0A8T7KJD5-F1
#
_cell.length_a   1.000
_cell.length_b   1.000
_cell.length_c   1.000
_cell.angle_alpha   90.00
_cell.angle_beta   90.00
_cell.angle_gamma   90.00
#
_symmetry.space_group_name_H-M   'P 1'
#
loop_
_entity.id
_entity.type
_entity.pdbx_description
1 polymer ?
#
loop_
_entity_poly.entity_id
_entity_poly.type
_entity_poly.pdbx_seq_one_letter_code
_entity_poly.pdbx_strand_id
1 'polypeptide(L)'
;MSQNPTEGFDPNDPIGTWRTIRDANLDAWAKGMTALVNTEVFANAIGLQLDTLLAASAPIQKAVQQYMETYLAQINMPSRAEVVTLAARLTNIELRLDDMQAQLDELLDAVRGLALAESPNGAAAPDEPAAPKTRRVRKPAAES
;
A
#
# COMPACT_ATOMS: atom_id res chain seq x y z
N MET A 1 6.53 -63.72 19.28
CA MET A 1 7.90 -64.00 18.79
C MET A 1 7.82 -65.13 17.78
N SER A 2 8.01 -64.83 16.49
CA SER A 2 8.43 -65.82 15.49
C SER A 2 9.17 -65.07 14.39
N GLN A 3 10.51 -65.08 14.49
CA GLN A 3 11.42 -64.63 13.44
C GLN A 3 11.83 -65.86 12.60
N ASN A 4 11.67 -65.75 11.27
CA ASN A 4 12.56 -66.19 10.18
C ASN A 4 12.80 -67.71 9.93
N PRO A 5 13.33 -68.13 8.75
CA PRO A 5 13.38 -67.51 7.41
C PRO A 5 13.03 -68.50 6.26
N THR A 6 12.48 -68.01 5.15
CA THR A 6 12.66 -68.68 3.84
C THR A 6 12.73 -67.61 2.77
N GLU A 7 13.76 -66.79 2.89
CA GLU A 7 13.98 -65.59 2.08
C GLU A 7 15.07 -65.84 1.01
N GLY A 8 15.13 -67.07 0.48
CA GLY A 8 16.16 -67.49 -0.46
C GLY A 8 15.65 -68.58 -1.41
N PHE A 9 15.84 -68.32 -2.71
CA PHE A 9 15.60 -69.18 -3.89
C PHE A 9 14.85 -70.49 -3.64
N ASP A 10 13.56 -70.52 -4.01
CA ASP A 10 12.77 -71.76 -4.10
C ASP A 10 12.94 -72.35 -5.52
N PRO A 11 13.62 -73.51 -5.68
CA PRO A 11 13.82 -74.15 -6.98
C PRO A 11 12.52 -74.58 -7.67
N ASN A 12 11.41 -74.69 -6.93
CA ASN A 12 10.11 -75.12 -7.45
C ASN A 12 9.15 -73.94 -7.74
N ASP A 13 9.55 -72.69 -7.41
CA ASP A 13 8.78 -71.47 -7.75
C ASP A 13 9.66 -70.38 -8.42
N PRO A 14 9.94 -70.53 -9.73
CA PRO A 14 10.70 -69.53 -10.48
C PRO A 14 9.96 -68.20 -10.63
N ILE A 15 8.62 -68.19 -10.55
CA ILE A 15 7.80 -66.97 -10.66
C ILE A 15 7.88 -66.17 -9.35
N GLY A 16 7.84 -66.82 -8.19
CA GLY A 16 8.06 -66.19 -6.89
C GLY A 16 9.46 -65.57 -6.77
N THR A 17 10.48 -66.27 -7.27
CA THR A 17 11.85 -65.74 -7.35
C THR A 17 11.93 -64.50 -8.23
N TRP A 18 11.36 -64.52 -9.44
CA TRP A 18 11.31 -63.35 -10.32
C TRP A 18 10.54 -62.17 -9.70
N ARG A 19 9.42 -62.45 -9.04
CA ARG A 19 8.61 -61.45 -8.34
C ARG A 19 9.42 -60.74 -7.26
N THR A 20 10.17 -61.51 -6.47
CA THR A 20 11.03 -60.97 -5.41
C THR A 20 12.13 -60.08 -5.97
N ILE A 21 12.78 -60.49 -7.06
CA ILE A 21 13.81 -59.68 -7.74
C ILE A 21 13.22 -58.36 -8.25
N ARG A 22 12.04 -58.41 -8.88
CA ARG A 22 11.33 -57.23 -9.35
C ARG A 22 10.96 -56.30 -8.19
N ASP A 23 10.40 -56.86 -7.12
CA ASP A 23 9.93 -56.07 -5.98
C ASP A 23 11.11 -55.41 -5.25
N ALA A 24 12.24 -56.12 -5.10
CA ALA A 24 13.49 -55.55 -4.60
C ALA A 24 14.06 -54.46 -5.51
N ASN A 25 13.96 -54.63 -6.84
CA ASN A 25 14.37 -53.62 -7.80
C ASN A 25 13.49 -52.36 -7.69
N LEU A 26 12.16 -52.53 -7.67
CA LEU A 26 11.20 -51.43 -7.52
C LEU A 26 11.38 -50.69 -6.20
N ASP A 27 11.64 -51.40 -5.11
CA ASP A 27 11.93 -50.79 -3.80
C ASP A 27 13.22 -49.97 -3.84
N ALA A 28 14.28 -50.48 -4.47
CA ALA A 28 15.52 -49.72 -4.66
C ALA A 28 15.32 -48.46 -5.52
N TRP A 29 14.55 -48.55 -6.62
CA TRP A 29 14.20 -47.41 -7.46
C TRP A 29 13.32 -46.40 -6.71
N ALA A 30 12.34 -46.85 -5.96
CA ALA A 30 11.45 -46.01 -5.18
C ALA A 30 12.22 -45.24 -4.09
N LYS A 31 13.12 -45.94 -3.37
CA LYS A 31 14.01 -45.31 -2.38
C LYS A 31 14.96 -44.31 -3.03
N GLY A 32 15.52 -44.64 -4.19
CA GLY A 32 16.38 -43.74 -4.96
C GLY A 32 15.65 -42.46 -5.40
N MET A 33 14.43 -42.59 -5.94
CA MET A 33 13.60 -41.44 -6.29
C MET A 33 13.18 -40.63 -5.07
N THR A 34 12.84 -41.29 -3.96
CA THR A 34 12.48 -40.61 -2.70
C THR A 34 13.66 -39.79 -2.17
N ALA A 35 14.87 -40.36 -2.20
CA ALA A 35 16.08 -39.64 -1.82
C ALA A 35 16.35 -38.45 -2.75
N LEU A 36 16.16 -38.63 -4.07
CA LEU A 36 16.33 -37.58 -5.07
C LEU A 36 15.37 -36.41 -4.84
N VAL A 37 14.07 -36.67 -4.62
CA VAL A 37 13.09 -35.59 -4.40
C VAL A 37 13.27 -34.87 -3.07
N ASN A 38 13.88 -35.54 -2.08
CA ASN A 38 14.28 -34.92 -0.81
C ASN A 38 15.57 -34.11 -0.89
N THR A 39 16.25 -34.06 -2.04
CA THR A 39 17.43 -33.20 -2.18
C THR A 39 17.05 -31.75 -2.42
N GLU A 40 17.86 -30.85 -1.85
CA GLU A 40 17.72 -29.40 -2.09
C GLU A 40 17.92 -29.05 -3.57
N VAL A 41 18.74 -29.80 -4.29
CA VAL A 41 18.98 -29.60 -5.74
C VAL A 41 17.70 -29.83 -6.54
N PHE A 42 16.92 -30.87 -6.22
CA PHE A 42 15.64 -31.13 -6.87
C PHE A 42 14.61 -30.03 -6.57
N ALA A 43 14.51 -29.62 -5.30
CA ALA A 43 13.62 -28.52 -4.90
C ALA A 43 13.97 -27.21 -5.63
N ASN A 44 15.26 -26.87 -5.70
CA ASN A 44 15.73 -25.69 -6.42
C ASN A 44 15.50 -25.78 -7.94
N ALA A 45 15.72 -26.95 -8.54
CA ALA A 45 15.49 -27.16 -9.97
C ALA A 45 14.01 -27.01 -10.34
N ILE A 46 13.10 -27.57 -9.53
CA ILE A 46 11.66 -27.39 -9.74
C ILE A 46 11.25 -25.92 -9.51
N GLY A 47 11.81 -25.26 -8.49
CA GLY A 47 11.57 -23.84 -8.23
C GLY A 47 11.94 -22.98 -9.43
N LEU A 48 13.15 -23.17 -9.98
CA LEU A 48 13.62 -22.44 -11.16
C LEU A 48 12.77 -22.73 -12.41
N GLN A 49 12.31 -23.98 -12.58
CA GLN A 49 11.43 -24.34 -13.70
C GLN A 49 10.05 -23.70 -13.57
N LEU A 50 9.47 -23.68 -12.36
CA LEU A 50 8.22 -22.98 -12.08
C LEU A 50 8.38 -21.48 -12.31
N ASP A 51 9.43 -20.87 -11.80
CA ASP A 51 9.72 -19.44 -12.01
C ASP A 51 9.88 -19.12 -13.50
N THR A 52 10.53 -19.99 -14.26
CA THR A 52 10.67 -19.83 -15.72
C THR A 52 9.32 -19.93 -16.43
N LEU A 53 8.47 -20.87 -16.02
CA LEU A 53 7.10 -20.99 -16.56
C LEU A 53 6.25 -19.77 -16.21
N LEU A 54 6.33 -19.28 -14.96
CA LEU A 54 5.63 -18.09 -14.52
C LEU A 54 6.12 -16.85 -15.28
N ALA A 55 7.43 -16.68 -15.42
CA ALA A 55 8.04 -15.60 -16.20
C ALA A 55 7.63 -15.66 -17.68
N ALA A 56 7.56 -16.86 -18.26
CA ALA A 56 7.07 -17.08 -19.62
C ALA A 56 5.55 -16.85 -19.76
N SER A 57 4.78 -16.97 -18.69
CA SER A 57 3.33 -16.73 -18.69
C SER A 57 2.96 -15.23 -18.65
N ALA A 58 3.83 -14.39 -18.07
CA ALA A 58 3.63 -12.94 -18.00
C ALA A 58 3.35 -12.28 -19.37
N PRO A 59 4.11 -12.57 -20.46
CA PRO A 59 3.78 -12.02 -21.78
C PRO A 59 2.45 -12.52 -22.34
N ILE A 60 2.02 -13.75 -22.02
CA ILE A 60 0.70 -14.27 -22.40
C ILE A 60 -0.39 -13.48 -21.69
N GLN A 61 -0.25 -13.27 -20.38
CA GLN A 61 -1.20 -12.45 -19.61
C GLN A 61 -1.28 -11.02 -20.17
N LYS A 62 -0.15 -10.43 -20.55
CA LYS A 62 -0.10 -9.11 -21.17
C LYS A 62 -0.83 -9.07 -22.52
N ALA A 63 -0.61 -10.08 -23.37
CA ALA A 63 -1.31 -10.18 -24.66
C ALA A 63 -2.83 -10.30 -24.48
N VAL A 64 -3.29 -11.07 -23.50
CA VAL A 64 -4.71 -11.19 -23.17
C VAL A 64 -5.28 -9.85 -22.68
N GLN A 65 -4.55 -9.12 -21.83
CA GLN A 65 -4.97 -7.79 -21.36
C GLN A 65 -5.10 -6.81 -22.53
N GLN A 66 -4.13 -6.77 -23.44
CA GLN A 66 -4.17 -5.89 -24.63
C GLN A 66 -5.33 -6.24 -25.57
N TYR A 67 -5.61 -7.53 -25.75
CA TYR A 67 -6.76 -7.97 -26.52
C TYR A 67 -8.07 -7.50 -25.87
N MET A 68 -8.21 -7.66 -24.56
CA MET A 68 -9.39 -7.21 -23.82
C MET A 68 -9.55 -5.69 -23.87
N GLU A 69 -8.47 -4.92 -23.74
CA GLU A 69 -8.49 -3.45 -23.89
C GLU A 69 -9.02 -3.06 -25.28
N THR A 70 -8.52 -3.71 -26.34
CA THR A 70 -8.96 -3.45 -27.71
C THR A 70 -10.44 -3.79 -27.91
N TYR A 71 -10.88 -4.93 -27.35
CA TYR A 71 -12.28 -5.35 -27.40
C TYR A 71 -13.20 -4.38 -26.66
N LEU A 72 -12.83 -3.96 -25.45
CA LEU A 72 -13.58 -2.98 -24.67
C LEU A 72 -13.66 -1.64 -25.39
N ALA A 73 -12.56 -1.17 -25.98
CA ALA A 73 -12.53 0.04 -26.79
C ALA A 73 -13.50 -0.05 -27.98
N GLN A 74 -13.60 -1.20 -28.64
CA GLN A 74 -14.51 -1.42 -29.77
C GLN A 74 -15.99 -1.26 -29.37
N ILE A 75 -16.34 -1.59 -28.13
CA ILE A 75 -17.70 -1.42 -27.59
C ILE A 75 -17.87 -0.12 -26.78
N ASN A 76 -16.94 0.83 -26.91
CA ASN A 76 -16.91 2.09 -26.16
C ASN A 76 -16.93 1.91 -24.63
N MET A 77 -16.34 0.82 -24.14
CA MET A 77 -16.15 0.58 -22.71
C MET A 77 -14.73 0.94 -22.29
N PRO A 78 -14.55 1.66 -21.16
CA PRO A 78 -13.23 1.98 -20.65
C PRO A 78 -12.54 0.73 -20.09
N SER A 79 -11.23 0.66 -20.27
CA SER A 79 -10.43 -0.41 -19.68
C SER A 79 -10.15 -0.16 -18.20
N ARG A 80 -9.81 -1.23 -17.46
CA ARG A 80 -9.37 -1.09 -16.06
C ARG A 80 -8.14 -0.18 -15.95
N ALA A 81 -7.20 -0.28 -16.87
CA ALA A 81 -5.98 0.53 -16.85
C ALA A 81 -6.27 2.02 -17.01
N GLU A 82 -7.23 2.37 -17.88
CA GLU A 82 -7.69 3.74 -18.08
C GLU A 82 -8.38 4.29 -16.84
N VAL A 83 -9.27 3.50 -16.21
CA VAL A 83 -9.96 3.90 -14.97
C VAL A 83 -8.97 4.18 -13.85
N VAL A 84 -7.96 3.31 -13.66
CA VAL A 84 -6.92 3.51 -12.64
C VAL A 84 -6.08 4.74 -12.95
N THR A 85 -5.71 4.94 -14.22
CA THR A 85 -4.94 6.13 -14.64
C THR A 85 -5.73 7.41 -14.40
N LEU A 86 -7.03 7.41 -14.69
CA LEU A 86 -7.91 8.54 -14.42
C LEU A 86 -8.02 8.81 -12.92
N ALA A 87 -8.23 7.78 -12.10
CA ALA A 87 -8.28 7.90 -10.65
C ALA A 87 -6.99 8.53 -10.09
N ALA A 88 -5.82 8.05 -10.53
CA ALA A 88 -4.54 8.62 -10.10
C ALA A 88 -4.38 10.10 -10.47
N ARG A 89 -4.84 10.49 -11.67
CA ARG A 89 -4.83 11.91 -12.09
C ARG A 89 -5.77 12.75 -11.24
N LEU A 90 -6.96 12.23 -10.91
CA LEU A 90 -7.93 12.93 -10.05
C LEU A 90 -7.36 13.14 -8.65
N THR A 91 -6.74 12.12 -8.05
CA THR A 91 -6.05 12.26 -6.75
C THR A 91 -4.93 13.29 -6.80
N ASN A 92 -4.13 13.33 -7.88
CA ASN A 92 -3.10 14.36 -8.02
C ASN A 92 -3.67 15.78 -8.20
N ILE A 93 -4.84 15.91 -8.85
CA ILE A 93 -5.54 17.19 -8.96
C ILE A 93 -6.07 17.62 -7.58
N GLU A 94 -6.64 16.70 -6.80
CA GLU A 94 -7.11 16.95 -5.43
C GLU A 94 -5.98 17.48 -4.54
N LEU A 95 -4.82 16.81 -4.54
CA LEU A 95 -3.65 17.27 -3.77
C LEU A 95 -3.18 18.67 -4.18
N ARG A 96 -3.12 18.94 -5.49
CA ARG A 96 -2.74 20.28 -5.97
C ARG A 96 -3.78 21.33 -5.63
N LEU A 97 -5.05 20.95 -5.56
CA LEU A 97 -6.13 21.85 -5.17
C LEU A 97 -6.04 22.19 -3.68
N ASP A 98 -5.75 21.21 -2.84
CA ASP A 98 -5.49 21.41 -1.40
C ASP A 98 -4.27 22.33 -1.17
N ASP A 99 -3.17 22.12 -1.91
CA ASP A 99 -1.98 22.98 -1.85
C ASP A 99 -2.31 24.42 -2.24
N MET A 100 -3.09 24.62 -3.33
CA MET A 100 -3.53 25.94 -3.74
C MET A 100 -4.43 26.60 -2.70
N GLN A 101 -5.30 25.82 -2.05
CA GLN A 101 -6.15 26.33 -0.98
C GLN A 101 -5.31 26.82 0.21
N ALA A 102 -4.30 26.05 0.64
CA ALA A 102 -3.39 26.46 1.70
C ALA A 102 -2.61 27.75 1.34
N GLN A 103 -2.12 27.87 0.10
CA GLN A 103 -1.42 29.07 -0.37
C GLN A 103 -2.33 30.30 -0.41
N LEU A 104 -3.61 30.13 -0.77
CA LEU A 104 -4.58 31.23 -0.77
C LEU A 104 -4.90 31.69 0.67
N ASP A 105 -5.05 30.76 1.61
CA ASP A 105 -5.27 31.09 3.02
C ASP A 105 -4.07 31.86 3.59
N GLU A 106 -2.84 31.42 3.30
CA GLU A 106 -1.61 32.13 3.70
C GLU A 106 -1.55 33.55 3.11
N LEU A 107 -1.90 33.71 1.83
CA LEU A 107 -1.95 35.02 1.19
C LEU A 107 -3.00 35.94 1.82
N LEU A 108 -4.19 35.41 2.12
CA LEU A 108 -5.27 36.16 2.77
C LEU A 108 -4.86 36.64 4.16
N ASP A 109 -4.19 35.78 4.93
CA ASP A 109 -3.66 36.14 6.24
C ASP A 109 -2.56 37.20 6.15
N ALA A 110 -1.65 37.10 5.18
CA ALA A 110 -0.65 38.12 4.92
C ALA A 110 -1.27 39.48 4.55
N VAL A 111 -2.28 39.49 3.68
CA VAL A 111 -3.02 40.71 3.29
C VAL A 111 -3.75 41.33 4.49
N ARG A 112 -4.40 40.51 5.34
CA ARG A 112 -5.01 40.98 6.58
C ARG A 112 -3.98 41.57 7.54
N GLY A 113 -2.83 40.92 7.69
CA GLY A 113 -1.72 41.41 8.51
C GLY A 113 -1.23 42.79 8.06
N LEU A 114 -1.08 42.99 6.74
CA LEU A 114 -0.73 44.29 6.16
C LEU A 114 -1.81 45.35 6.41
N ALA A 115 -3.08 45.01 6.22
CA ALA A 115 -4.20 45.94 6.47
C ALA A 115 -4.31 46.36 7.94
N LEU A 116 -3.98 45.46 8.88
CA LEU A 116 -3.93 45.78 10.31
C LEU A 116 -2.69 46.63 10.68
N ALA A 117 -1.57 46.45 9.97
CA ALA A 117 -0.36 47.27 10.16
C ALA A 117 -0.48 48.68 9.57
N GLU A 118 -1.31 48.86 8.53
CA GLU A 118 -1.61 50.15 7.89
C GLU A 118 -2.68 50.98 8.63
N SER A 119 -3.05 50.64 9.87
CA SER A 119 -3.77 51.56 10.74
C SER A 119 -2.80 52.36 11.63
N PRO A 120 -2.23 53.49 11.17
CA PRO A 120 -1.60 54.43 12.08
C PRO A 120 -2.68 55.30 12.70
N ASN A 121 -2.87 55.10 14.00
CA ASN A 121 -3.27 56.13 14.97
C ASN A 121 -4.74 56.60 14.98
N GLY A 122 -5.46 56.20 16.02
CA GLY A 122 -6.71 56.80 16.46
C GLY A 122 -6.86 56.74 17.99
N ALA A 123 -6.50 57.84 18.66
CA ALA A 123 -6.79 58.20 20.05
C ALA A 123 -5.81 57.77 21.16
N ALA A 124 -4.56 58.23 21.10
CA ALA A 124 -3.92 58.78 22.29
C ALA A 124 -4.15 60.31 22.30
N ALA A 125 -5.12 60.77 23.08
CA ALA A 125 -5.35 62.20 23.29
C ALA A 125 -4.16 62.82 24.05
N PRO A 126 -3.80 64.08 23.79
CA PRO A 126 -2.78 64.77 24.57
C PRO A 126 -3.31 65.04 25.98
N ASP A 127 -2.53 64.66 26.99
CA ASP A 127 -2.72 65.07 28.39
C ASP A 127 -2.62 66.60 28.48
N GLU A 128 -3.78 67.26 28.54
CA GLU A 128 -3.90 68.68 28.85
C GLU A 128 -3.96 68.84 30.38
N PRO A 129 -3.15 69.72 30.99
CA PRO A 129 -2.97 69.75 32.45
C PRO A 129 -4.20 70.33 33.15
N ALA A 130 -4.66 69.63 34.19
CA ALA A 130 -5.83 70.00 34.99
C ALA A 130 -5.69 71.39 35.64
N ALA A 131 -6.54 72.35 35.22
CA ALA A 131 -6.76 73.61 35.92
C ALA A 131 -7.74 73.44 37.10
N PRO A 132 -7.53 74.15 38.24
CA PRO A 132 -8.27 73.88 39.47
C PRO A 132 -9.65 74.57 39.47
N LYS A 133 -10.70 73.82 39.84
CA LYS A 133 -12.03 74.37 40.08
C LYS A 133 -12.11 75.05 41.46
N THR A 134 -12.06 76.37 41.49
CA THR A 134 -12.46 77.16 42.66
C THR A 134 -13.99 77.19 42.76
N ARG A 135 -14.57 76.31 43.59
CA ARG A 135 -16.01 76.40 43.91
C ARG A 135 -16.23 77.33 45.09
N ARG A 136 -16.64 78.53 44.71
CA ARG A 136 -17.14 79.68 45.45
C ARG A 136 -18.12 79.31 46.58
N VAL A 137 -17.88 79.89 47.75
CA VAL A 137 -18.72 79.90 48.95
C VAL A 137 -20.14 80.39 48.64
N ARG A 138 -21.15 79.71 49.20
CA ARG A 138 -22.48 80.29 49.46
C ARG A 138 -22.97 79.88 50.86
N LYS A 139 -23.00 80.87 51.76
CA LYS A 139 -23.88 81.01 52.94
C LYS A 139 -24.91 82.10 52.55
N PRO A 140 -26.22 82.00 52.83
CA PRO A 140 -26.86 82.32 54.15
C PRO A 140 -27.91 81.24 54.56
N ALA A 141 -28.14 80.89 55.84
CA ALA A 141 -28.82 81.57 56.97
C ALA A 141 -30.32 81.21 57.14
N ALA A 142 -30.68 80.88 58.40
CA ALA A 142 -32.00 80.83 59.09
C ALA A 142 -32.99 79.73 58.62
N GLU A 143 -33.82 79.09 59.47
CA GLU A 143 -34.52 79.60 60.67
C GLU A 143 -35.12 78.45 61.53
N SER A 144 -35.29 78.73 62.83
CA SER A 144 -36.06 78.05 63.91
C SER A 144 -35.61 76.71 64.48
#